data_AF-A0A1F5GZ40-F1
#
_entry.id   AF-A0A1F5GZ40-F1
#
_cell.length_a   1.000
_cell.length_b   1.000
_cell.length_c   1.000
_cell.angle_alpha   90.00
_cell.angle_beta   90.00
_cell.angle_gamma   90.00
#
_symmetry.space_group_name_H-M   'P 1'
#
loop_
_entity.id
_entity.type
_entity.pdbx_description
1 polymer ?
#
loop_
_entity_poly.entity_id
_entity_poly.type
_entity_poly.pdbx_seq_one_letter_code
_entity_poly.pdbx_strand_id
1 'polypeptide(L)'
;MKLKPHLLGILVILLTALIIFFYFSTRLLNKSTFTLDSKENKFTISLRLKEKQKKDLFEILDQLSIPQNVLNGINFQLDATSSAALVYLTPITADIKINNYSINFNGHISHSPFDQTLSEEFVKAPKSSNLIMFAPNLLDFILNGRTPTTRFGESIIKKTNYPQNLINWFKLNFNDKNGQYLFVFGKNADFALLTKKDNINLYALEDIKVNEQDPSQYKEETRSNINYHLLNIAQSQNESSQTLTFFLNGKWTIFASSREAAFDVSDSLNSESDFIEFPNHNIDTDTQLAVFVLNEDKYPINQNSINFMLGEEFNAQKNNQKIINTIDAIERIQLILKGDKFSGLIKVK
;
A
#
# COMPACT_ATOMS: atom_id res chain seq x y z
N MET A 1 37.46 57.11 18.90
CA MET A 1 36.73 56.68 20.12
C MET A 1 37.05 55.21 20.37
N LYS A 2 37.83 54.87 21.41
CA LYS A 2 38.22 53.47 21.69
C LYS A 2 37.05 52.78 22.40
N LEU A 3 36.39 51.85 21.72
CA LEU A 3 35.34 51.00 22.31
C LEU A 3 35.95 50.17 23.45
N LYS A 4 35.36 50.25 24.65
CA LYS A 4 35.80 49.45 25.81
C LYS A 4 35.63 47.95 25.47
N PRO A 5 36.59 47.09 25.82
CA PRO A 5 36.62 45.68 25.40
C PRO A 5 35.35 44.90 25.81
N HIS A 6 34.71 45.25 26.93
CA HIS A 6 33.45 44.64 27.36
C HIS A 6 32.25 44.97 26.45
N LEU A 7 32.19 46.18 25.88
CA LEU A 7 31.15 46.55 24.92
C LEU A 7 31.32 45.82 23.58
N LEU A 8 32.57 45.56 23.21
CA LEU A 8 32.92 44.83 21.98
C LEU A 8 32.56 43.34 22.11
N GLY A 9 32.78 42.74 23.28
CA GLY A 9 32.33 41.38 23.58
C GLY A 9 30.80 41.20 23.54
N ILE A 10 30.05 42.14 24.12
CA ILE A 10 28.58 42.12 24.07
C ILE A 10 28.07 42.27 22.62
N LEU A 11 28.68 43.17 21.84
CA LEU A 11 28.33 43.36 20.43
C LEU A 11 28.56 42.08 19.59
N VAL A 12 29.68 41.38 19.82
CA VAL A 12 30.01 40.12 19.14
C VAL A 12 28.99 39.03 19.49
N ILE A 13 28.62 38.90 20.77
CA ILE A 13 27.60 37.92 21.20
C ILE A 13 26.26 38.22 20.53
N LEU A 14 25.85 39.49 20.47
CA LEU A 14 24.58 39.90 19.89
C LEU A 14 24.53 39.70 18.37
N LEU A 15 25.62 40.01 17.66
CA LEU A 15 25.78 39.72 16.23
C LEU A 15 25.76 38.21 15.95
N THR A 16 26.44 37.42 16.78
CA THR A 16 26.48 35.96 16.63
C THR A 16 25.09 35.36 16.86
N ALA A 17 24.35 35.82 17.87
CA ALA A 17 22.97 35.42 18.12
C ALA A 17 22.05 35.81 16.95
N LEU A 18 22.22 36.99 16.36
CA LEU A 18 21.48 37.44 15.18
C LEU A 18 21.77 36.59 13.94
N ILE A 19 23.04 36.23 13.70
CA ILE A 19 23.45 35.36 12.60
C ILE A 19 22.88 33.96 12.80
N ILE A 20 22.95 33.41 14.02
CA ILE A 20 22.36 32.11 14.37
C ILE A 20 20.84 32.16 14.15
N PHE A 21 20.17 33.17 14.67
CA PHE A 21 18.72 33.35 14.51
C PHE A 21 18.33 33.46 13.03
N PHE A 22 19.05 34.27 12.25
CA PHE A 22 18.80 34.43 10.82
C PHE A 22 19.08 33.12 10.05
N TYR A 23 20.15 32.40 10.39
CA TYR A 23 20.48 31.12 9.79
C TYR A 23 19.40 30.07 10.06
N PHE A 24 18.91 29.95 11.30
CA PHE A 24 17.85 28.99 11.64
C PHE A 24 16.47 29.40 11.09
N SER A 25 16.13 30.70 11.14
CA SER A 25 14.85 31.22 10.62
C SER A 25 14.74 31.08 9.10
N THR A 26 15.81 31.40 8.36
CA THR A 26 15.84 31.21 6.90
C THR A 26 15.81 29.74 6.49
N ARG A 27 16.38 28.83 7.30
CA ARG A 27 16.36 27.39 7.02
C ARG A 27 14.95 26.78 7.13
N LEU A 28 14.15 27.26 8.09
CA LEU A 28 12.74 26.86 8.24
C LEU A 28 11.85 27.37 7.11
N LEU A 29 12.12 28.57 6.58
CA LEU A 29 11.40 29.13 5.43
C LEU A 29 11.82 28.54 4.08
N ASN A 30 13.00 27.90 4.01
CA ASN A 30 13.60 27.29 2.83
C ASN A 30 13.43 25.77 2.76
N LYS A 31 12.38 25.20 3.35
CA LYS A 31 12.02 23.79 3.10
C LYS A 31 10.88 23.71 2.10
N SER A 32 10.92 22.67 1.27
CA SER A 32 9.79 22.34 0.42
C SER A 32 8.87 21.37 1.13
N THR A 33 7.59 21.70 1.12
CA THR A 33 6.60 21.01 1.94
C THR A 33 5.32 20.77 1.15
N PHE A 34 4.61 19.73 1.57
CA PHE A 34 3.22 19.47 1.21
C PHE A 34 2.38 19.50 2.48
N THR A 35 1.20 20.10 2.35
CA THR A 35 0.20 20.09 3.40
C THR A 35 -1.11 19.63 2.79
N LEU A 36 -1.72 18.62 3.40
CA LEU A 36 -3.10 18.25 3.15
C LEU A 36 -3.93 18.67 4.36
N ASP A 37 -4.84 19.61 4.12
CA ASP A 37 -5.74 20.16 5.13
C ASP A 37 -7.20 19.87 4.75
N SER A 38 -8.09 19.94 5.74
CA SER A 38 -9.50 19.69 5.56
C SER A 38 -10.36 20.85 6.04
N LYS A 39 -11.45 21.11 5.32
CA LYS A 39 -12.54 21.97 5.76
C LYS A 39 -13.84 21.27 5.42
N GLU A 40 -14.50 20.74 6.46
CA GLU A 40 -15.68 19.86 6.32
C GLU A 40 -15.33 18.62 5.47
N ASN A 41 -15.99 18.42 4.32
CA ASN A 41 -15.74 17.31 3.40
C ASN A 41 -14.81 17.67 2.22
N LYS A 42 -14.19 18.85 2.26
CA LYS A 42 -13.29 19.35 1.22
C LYS A 42 -11.85 19.26 1.70
N PHE A 43 -11.00 18.65 0.89
CA PHE A 43 -9.58 18.50 1.15
C PHE A 43 -8.78 19.37 0.19
N THR A 44 -7.77 20.03 0.72
CA THR A 44 -6.87 20.90 -0.04
C THR A 44 -5.44 20.41 0.13
N ILE A 45 -4.82 20.05 -0.99
CA ILE A 45 -3.39 19.80 -1.11
C ILE A 45 -2.71 21.11 -1.48
N SER A 46 -1.78 21.56 -0.65
CA SER A 46 -0.95 22.73 -0.90
C SER A 46 0.51 22.33 -1.03
N LEU A 47 1.18 22.85 -2.06
CA LEU A 47 2.60 22.63 -2.31
C LEU A 47 3.37 23.94 -2.10
N ARG A 48 4.39 23.92 -1.26
CA ARG A 48 5.36 25.00 -1.14
C ARG A 48 6.70 24.48 -1.62
N LEU A 49 7.08 24.80 -2.85
CA LEU A 49 8.29 24.26 -3.49
C LEU A 49 9.34 25.35 -3.72
N LYS A 50 10.62 24.97 -3.67
CA LYS A 50 11.71 25.79 -4.21
C LYS A 50 11.62 25.83 -5.72
N GLU A 51 12.10 26.91 -6.33
CA GLU A 51 12.11 27.07 -7.80
C GLU A 51 12.72 25.86 -8.53
N LYS A 52 13.86 25.35 -8.07
CA LYS A 52 14.46 24.14 -8.66
C LYS A 52 13.51 22.94 -8.58
N GLN A 53 12.92 22.68 -7.42
CA GLN A 53 12.04 21.52 -7.23
C GLN A 53 10.70 21.68 -7.94
N LYS A 54 10.24 22.91 -8.16
CA LYS A 54 9.09 23.21 -9.01
C LYS A 54 9.38 22.84 -10.47
N LYS A 55 10.58 23.14 -10.97
CA LYS A 55 11.03 22.70 -12.30
C LYS A 55 11.13 21.18 -12.37
N ASP A 56 11.77 20.55 -11.39
CA ASP A 56 11.93 19.09 -11.37
C ASP A 56 10.55 18.38 -11.30
N LEU A 57 9.60 18.93 -10.52
CA LEU A 57 8.22 18.42 -10.47
C LEU A 57 7.49 18.63 -11.79
N PHE A 58 7.68 19.76 -12.47
CA PHE A 58 7.09 20.00 -13.78
C PHE A 58 7.51 18.92 -14.79
N GLU A 59 8.80 18.57 -14.81
CA GLU A 59 9.34 17.50 -15.65
C GLU A 59 8.72 16.13 -15.30
N ILE A 60 8.60 15.79 -14.02
CA ILE A 60 7.93 14.55 -13.58
C ILE A 60 6.45 14.54 -13.99
N LEU A 61 5.72 15.63 -13.79
CA LEU A 61 4.30 15.70 -14.14
C LEU A 61 4.09 15.54 -15.66
N ASP A 62 5.00 16.08 -16.47
CA ASP A 62 4.97 15.91 -17.93
C ASP A 62 5.20 14.46 -18.34
N GLN A 63 6.21 13.80 -17.76
CA GLN A 63 6.47 12.36 -17.97
C GLN A 63 5.27 11.49 -17.59
N LEU A 64 4.62 11.81 -16.46
CA LEU A 64 3.45 11.08 -15.98
C LEU A 64 2.15 11.45 -16.71
N SER A 65 2.19 12.39 -17.66
CA SER A 65 1.00 12.94 -18.34
C SER A 65 -0.04 13.52 -17.35
N ILE A 66 0.43 14.05 -16.22
CA ILE A 66 -0.41 14.67 -15.17
C ILE A 66 -0.54 16.17 -15.47
N PRO A 67 -1.76 16.74 -15.42
CA PRO A 67 -1.97 18.17 -15.61
C PRO A 67 -1.13 19.06 -14.67
N GLN A 68 -0.49 20.08 -15.24
CA GLN A 68 0.41 20.98 -14.51
C GLN A 68 -0.30 21.91 -13.52
N ASN A 69 -1.63 21.98 -13.55
CA ASN A 69 -2.42 22.74 -12.57
C ASN A 69 -2.27 22.19 -11.14
N VAL A 70 -1.82 20.93 -10.98
CA VAL A 70 -1.46 20.31 -9.69
C VAL A 70 -0.42 21.13 -8.92
N LEU A 71 0.45 21.87 -9.62
CA LEU A 71 1.44 22.77 -8.99
C LEU A 71 0.80 23.89 -8.15
N ASN A 72 -0.45 24.26 -8.45
CA ASN A 72 -1.19 25.27 -7.70
C ASN A 72 -1.95 24.69 -6.49
N GLY A 73 -1.81 23.38 -6.25
CA GLY A 73 -2.59 22.63 -5.29
C GLY A 73 -3.76 21.88 -5.92
N ILE A 74 -4.29 20.91 -5.18
CA ILE A 74 -5.41 20.06 -5.61
C ILE A 74 -6.53 20.19 -4.58
N ASN A 75 -7.75 20.38 -5.07
CA ASN A 75 -8.96 20.36 -4.25
C ASN A 75 -9.81 19.15 -4.63
N PHE A 76 -10.27 18.39 -3.65
CA PHE A 76 -11.14 17.24 -3.88
C PHE A 76 -12.10 17.01 -2.72
N GLN A 77 -13.09 16.14 -2.95
CA GLN A 77 -14.08 15.70 -1.97
C GLN A 77 -14.12 14.18 -1.96
N LEU A 78 -14.42 13.62 -0.79
CA LEU A 78 -14.59 12.18 -0.59
C LEU A 78 -16.03 11.89 -0.16
N ASP A 79 -16.44 10.62 -0.22
CA ASP A 79 -17.67 10.16 0.43
C ASP A 79 -17.58 10.37 1.95
N ALA A 80 -18.72 10.33 2.65
CA ALA A 80 -18.80 10.70 4.06
C ALA A 80 -17.87 9.85 4.95
N THR A 81 -17.76 8.55 4.69
CA THR A 81 -16.94 7.63 5.49
C THR A 81 -15.46 7.88 5.23
N SER A 82 -15.04 7.92 3.96
CA SER A 82 -13.66 8.22 3.58
C SER A 82 -13.23 9.63 4.02
N SER A 83 -14.16 10.59 3.98
CA SER A 83 -13.93 11.95 4.45
C SER A 83 -13.69 11.98 5.96
N ALA A 84 -14.51 11.31 6.76
CA ALA A 84 -14.32 11.26 8.20
C ALA A 84 -12.96 10.64 8.58
N ALA A 85 -12.59 9.54 7.90
CA ALA A 85 -11.31 8.90 8.09
C ALA A 85 -10.13 9.83 7.75
N LEU A 86 -10.17 10.52 6.60
CA LEU A 86 -9.08 11.41 6.21
C LEU A 86 -9.02 12.68 7.08
N VAL A 87 -10.17 13.25 7.48
CA VAL A 87 -10.23 14.39 8.41
C VAL A 87 -9.52 14.06 9.73
N TYR A 88 -9.72 12.86 10.26
CA TYR A 88 -9.05 12.41 11.49
C TYR A 88 -7.52 12.46 11.41
N LEU A 89 -6.96 12.23 10.22
CA LEU A 89 -5.52 12.26 9.96
C LEU A 89 -4.99 13.68 9.65
N THR A 90 -5.89 14.62 9.30
CA THR A 90 -5.52 15.99 8.93
C THR A 90 -5.27 16.90 10.15
N PRO A 91 -4.42 17.94 10.04
CA PRO A 91 -3.57 18.26 8.90
C PRO A 91 -2.41 17.26 8.73
N ILE A 92 -2.18 16.85 7.49
CA ILE A 92 -1.02 16.04 7.12
C ILE A 92 0.05 17.00 6.60
N THR A 93 1.24 16.97 7.18
CA THR A 93 2.36 17.81 6.73
C THR A 93 3.58 16.97 6.45
N ALA A 94 4.20 17.17 5.28
CA ALA A 94 5.42 16.49 4.89
C ALA A 94 6.47 17.46 4.34
N ASP A 95 7.73 17.20 4.70
CA ASP A 95 8.88 17.69 3.96
C ASP A 95 8.95 16.90 2.63
N ILE A 96 9.12 17.61 1.51
CA ILE A 96 9.24 17.01 0.18
C ILE A 96 10.62 17.31 -0.41
N LYS A 97 11.24 16.27 -0.97
CA LYS A 97 12.42 16.35 -1.82
C LYS A 97 12.11 15.81 -3.20
N ILE A 98 12.12 16.72 -4.18
CA ILE A 98 11.95 16.41 -5.60
C ILE A 98 13.30 16.51 -6.30
N ASN A 99 13.58 15.55 -7.16
CA ASN A 99 14.58 15.61 -8.22
C ASN A 99 13.94 15.07 -9.51
N ASN A 100 14.68 15.10 -10.63
CA ASN A 100 14.13 14.82 -11.96
C ASN A 100 13.53 13.41 -12.14
N TYR A 101 13.79 12.47 -11.22
CA TYR A 101 13.32 11.08 -11.32
C TYR A 101 12.65 10.56 -10.05
N SER A 102 12.50 11.39 -9.02
CA SER A 102 11.91 10.93 -7.77
C SER A 102 11.31 12.04 -6.92
N ILE A 103 10.25 11.66 -6.22
CA ILE A 103 9.61 12.44 -5.17
C ILE A 103 9.75 11.64 -3.88
N ASN A 104 10.56 12.14 -2.96
CA ASN A 104 10.67 11.61 -1.61
C ASN A 104 9.91 12.54 -0.67
N PHE A 105 9.15 11.96 0.25
CA PHE A 105 8.45 12.73 1.27
C PHE A 105 8.51 12.04 2.62
N ASN A 106 8.56 12.84 3.67
CA ASN A 106 8.46 12.36 5.04
C ASN A 106 7.74 13.39 5.90
N GLY A 107 6.87 12.92 6.78
CA GLY A 107 5.94 13.80 7.44
C GLY A 107 5.25 13.17 8.64
N HIS A 108 4.29 13.92 9.15
CA HIS A 108 3.45 13.51 10.27
C HIS A 108 1.97 13.70 9.92
N ILE A 109 1.15 12.83 10.49
CA ILE A 109 -0.30 12.92 10.55
C ILE A 109 -0.72 13.32 11.97
N SER A 110 -1.93 13.83 12.14
CA SER A 110 -2.40 14.29 13.46
C SER A 110 -2.58 13.17 14.47
N HIS A 111 -2.99 11.98 14.01
CA HIS A 111 -3.29 10.84 14.86
C HIS A 111 -2.89 9.54 14.15
N SER A 112 -2.47 8.54 14.93
CA SER A 112 -2.24 7.19 14.43
C SER A 112 -3.55 6.58 13.90
N PRO A 113 -3.61 6.07 12.66
CA PRO A 113 -4.81 5.46 12.11
C PRO A 113 -5.06 4.04 12.65
N PHE A 114 -4.06 3.45 13.31
CA PHE A 114 -4.15 2.13 13.92
C PHE A 114 -3.86 2.23 15.41
N ASP A 115 -4.70 1.59 16.22
CA ASP A 115 -4.50 1.51 17.68
C ASP A 115 -3.39 0.51 18.05
N GLN A 116 -3.11 -0.44 17.15
CA GLN A 116 -2.14 -1.50 17.37
C GLN A 116 -0.76 -1.07 16.87
N THR A 117 0.26 -1.36 17.67
CA THR A 117 1.66 -1.32 17.22
C THR A 117 1.98 -2.68 16.65
N LEU A 118 2.34 -2.72 15.36
CA LEU A 118 2.70 -3.94 14.66
C LEU A 118 4.18 -3.90 14.35
N SER A 119 4.81 -5.07 14.40
CA SER A 119 6.19 -5.23 13.94
C SER A 119 6.18 -6.06 12.67
N GLU A 120 6.62 -5.43 11.59
CA GLU A 120 6.93 -6.17 10.38
C GLU A 120 8.10 -7.12 10.65
N GLU A 121 8.17 -8.18 9.86
CA GLU A 121 9.20 -9.19 9.90
C GLU A 121 9.62 -9.48 8.49
N PHE A 122 10.87 -9.93 8.37
CA PHE A 122 11.38 -10.39 7.09
C PHE A 122 10.52 -11.53 6.53
N VAL A 123 10.11 -11.35 5.28
CA VAL A 123 9.40 -12.31 4.46
C VAL A 123 9.88 -12.19 3.01
N LYS A 124 9.91 -13.33 2.32
CA LYS A 124 10.34 -13.44 0.93
C LYS A 124 9.11 -13.42 0.03
N ALA A 125 8.98 -12.39 -0.79
CA ALA A 125 7.92 -12.28 -1.77
C ALA A 125 8.37 -12.85 -3.14
N PRO A 126 7.46 -13.34 -3.99
CA PRO A 126 7.79 -13.73 -5.36
C PRO A 126 8.46 -12.61 -6.15
N LYS A 127 9.48 -12.92 -6.96
CA LYS A 127 10.18 -11.90 -7.77
C LYS A 127 9.28 -11.16 -8.76
N SER A 128 8.20 -11.79 -9.18
CA SER A 128 7.20 -11.18 -10.06
C SER A 128 6.15 -10.33 -9.32
N SER A 129 6.41 -9.95 -8.06
CA SER A 129 5.48 -9.12 -7.28
C SER A 129 5.43 -7.70 -7.80
N ASN A 130 4.23 -7.23 -8.11
CA ASN A 130 3.93 -5.86 -8.51
C ASN A 130 3.35 -5.03 -7.37
N LEU A 131 2.77 -5.69 -6.37
CA LEU A 131 2.32 -5.07 -5.12
C LEU A 131 2.76 -5.93 -3.94
N ILE A 132 3.37 -5.30 -2.95
CA ILE A 132 3.69 -5.91 -1.65
C ILE A 132 3.15 -4.98 -0.57
N MET A 133 2.32 -5.50 0.33
CA MET A 133 1.76 -4.73 1.44
C MET A 133 1.96 -5.44 2.78
N PHE A 134 2.10 -4.65 3.83
CA PHE A 134 1.95 -5.07 5.21
C PHE A 134 0.98 -4.13 5.93
N ALA A 135 -0.06 -4.68 6.56
CA ALA A 135 -1.05 -3.92 7.33
C ALA A 135 -1.83 -4.88 8.26
N PRO A 136 -2.55 -4.38 9.28
CA PRO A 136 -3.36 -5.25 10.14
C PRO A 136 -4.46 -6.01 9.37
N ASN A 137 -5.17 -5.34 8.46
CA ASN A 137 -6.45 -5.84 7.93
C ASN A 137 -6.46 -5.98 6.40
N LEU A 138 -5.49 -6.72 5.85
CA LEU A 138 -5.40 -6.98 4.41
C LEU A 138 -6.40 -8.05 3.93
N LEU A 139 -6.87 -8.91 4.83
CA LEU A 139 -7.95 -9.84 4.54
C LEU A 139 -9.23 -9.09 4.15
N ASP A 140 -9.63 -8.05 4.91
CA ASP A 140 -10.80 -7.26 4.54
C ASP A 140 -10.59 -6.50 3.22
N PHE A 141 -9.36 -6.10 2.89
CA PHE A 141 -9.07 -5.52 1.58
C PHE A 141 -9.33 -6.53 0.43
N ILE A 142 -8.99 -7.81 0.63
CA ILE A 142 -9.28 -8.88 -0.35
C ILE A 142 -10.77 -9.20 -0.39
N LEU A 143 -11.41 -9.38 0.77
CA LEU A 143 -12.80 -9.81 0.88
C LEU A 143 -13.81 -8.70 0.54
N ASN A 144 -13.50 -7.45 0.90
CA ASN A 144 -14.38 -6.29 0.76
C ASN A 144 -13.89 -5.29 -0.29
N GLY A 145 -12.96 -5.67 -1.18
CA GLY A 145 -12.45 -4.82 -2.24
C GLY A 145 -13.57 -4.24 -3.12
N ARG A 146 -14.03 -3.03 -2.76
CA ARG A 146 -15.02 -2.13 -3.38
C ARG A 146 -16.01 -2.77 -4.38
N THR A 147 -17.19 -3.12 -3.87
CA THR A 147 -18.46 -3.01 -4.61
C THR A 147 -18.81 -1.52 -4.75
N PRO A 148 -18.95 -0.97 -5.97
CA PRO A 148 -19.60 0.31 -6.14
C PRO A 148 -21.10 0.18 -5.82
N THR A 149 -21.57 0.85 -4.79
CA THR A 149 -23.00 1.06 -4.58
C THR A 149 -23.46 2.21 -5.48
N THR A 150 -24.07 1.89 -6.61
CA THR A 150 -24.87 2.87 -7.35
C THR A 150 -26.21 3.05 -6.63
N ARG A 151 -26.72 4.30 -6.59
CA ARG A 151 -27.97 4.71 -5.91
C ARG A 151 -29.26 4.06 -6.43
N PHE A 152 -29.18 3.09 -7.35
CA PHE A 152 -30.34 2.48 -8.01
C PHE A 152 -30.43 0.96 -7.90
N GLY A 153 -29.74 0.34 -6.93
CA GLY A 153 -30.06 -1.04 -6.53
C GLY A 153 -29.67 -2.15 -7.51
N GLU A 154 -28.97 -1.83 -8.61
CA GLU A 154 -28.35 -2.81 -9.50
C GLU A 154 -26.84 -2.57 -9.51
N SER A 155 -26.14 -3.30 -8.64
CA SER A 155 -24.68 -3.39 -8.61
C SER A 155 -24.28 -4.84 -8.91
N ILE A 156 -23.70 -5.07 -10.09
CA ILE A 156 -22.97 -6.29 -10.41
C ILE A 156 -21.50 -5.89 -10.52
N ILE A 157 -20.78 -5.87 -9.39
CA ILE A 157 -19.33 -6.19 -9.35
C ILE A 157 -19.05 -6.80 -7.96
N LYS A 158 -19.27 -8.11 -7.79
CA LYS A 158 -18.92 -8.83 -6.56
C LYS A 158 -17.47 -9.29 -6.65
N LYS A 159 -16.52 -8.53 -6.08
CA LYS A 159 -15.16 -9.06 -5.86
C LYS A 159 -15.25 -10.16 -4.81
N THR A 160 -15.27 -11.41 -5.29
CA THR A 160 -15.39 -12.68 -4.56
C THR A 160 -16.76 -12.93 -3.89
N ASN A 161 -17.67 -13.61 -4.58
CA ASN A 161 -18.89 -14.16 -3.97
C ASN A 161 -18.57 -15.42 -3.15
N TYR A 162 -17.68 -15.29 -2.16
CA TYR A 162 -17.33 -16.42 -1.30
C TYR A 162 -18.52 -16.81 -0.43
N PRO A 163 -18.75 -18.12 -0.22
CA PRO A 163 -19.82 -18.58 0.66
C PRO A 163 -19.60 -18.05 2.08
N GLN A 164 -20.68 -17.69 2.78
CA GLN A 164 -20.59 -17.08 4.11
C GLN A 164 -19.79 -17.95 5.10
N ASN A 165 -19.88 -19.28 4.97
CA ASN A 165 -19.13 -20.22 5.80
C ASN A 165 -17.61 -20.05 5.61
N LEU A 166 -17.16 -19.79 4.38
CA LEU A 166 -15.75 -19.50 4.10
C LEU A 166 -15.33 -18.13 4.63
N ILE A 167 -16.17 -17.11 4.49
CA ILE A 167 -15.91 -15.79 5.09
C ILE A 167 -15.77 -15.88 6.61
N ASN A 168 -16.64 -16.66 7.26
CA ASN A 168 -16.56 -16.90 8.70
C ASN A 168 -15.27 -17.65 9.06
N TRP A 169 -14.90 -18.65 8.28
CA TRP A 169 -13.65 -19.39 8.46
C TRP A 169 -12.43 -18.45 8.32
N PHE A 170 -12.41 -17.56 7.33
CA PHE A 170 -11.36 -16.55 7.17
C PHE A 170 -11.21 -15.69 8.43
N LYS A 171 -12.31 -15.12 8.93
CA LYS A 171 -12.30 -14.25 10.12
C LYS A 171 -11.81 -14.95 11.39
N LEU A 172 -12.05 -16.26 11.52
CA LEU A 172 -11.58 -17.06 12.66
C LEU A 172 -10.08 -17.39 12.58
N ASN A 173 -9.54 -17.56 11.38
CA ASN A 173 -8.21 -18.13 11.16
C ASN A 173 -7.15 -17.12 10.70
N PHE A 174 -7.55 -16.00 10.09
CA PHE A 174 -6.67 -14.92 9.63
C PHE A 174 -6.89 -13.67 10.48
N ASN A 175 -6.38 -13.68 11.72
CA ASN A 175 -6.45 -12.52 12.59
C ASN A 175 -5.50 -11.40 12.14
N ASP A 176 -5.76 -10.19 12.63
CA ASP A 176 -5.04 -8.95 12.34
C ASP A 176 -3.96 -8.60 13.37
N LYS A 177 -3.90 -9.32 14.49
CA LYS A 177 -3.08 -8.98 15.67
C LYS A 177 -1.59 -8.87 15.39
N ASN A 178 -1.09 -9.70 14.49
CA ASN A 178 0.33 -9.78 14.14
C ASN A 178 0.68 -9.01 12.85
N GLY A 179 -0.29 -8.31 12.26
CA GLY A 179 -0.19 -7.81 10.90
C GLY A 179 -0.26 -8.94 9.86
N GLN A 180 -0.55 -8.54 8.63
CA GLN A 180 -0.71 -9.44 7.49
C GLN A 180 0.12 -8.92 6.32
N TYR A 181 0.61 -9.83 5.48
CA TYR A 181 1.32 -9.49 4.25
C TYR A 181 0.48 -9.87 3.05
N LEU A 182 0.38 -8.98 2.07
CA LEU A 182 -0.26 -9.28 0.78
C LEU A 182 0.76 -9.12 -0.33
N PHE A 183 0.94 -10.17 -1.11
CA PHE A 183 1.71 -10.13 -2.36
C PHE A 183 0.74 -10.25 -3.52
N VAL A 184 0.88 -9.40 -4.54
CA VAL A 184 0.20 -9.53 -5.83
C VAL A 184 1.27 -9.63 -6.91
N PHE A 185 1.22 -10.69 -7.69
CA PHE A 185 2.32 -11.07 -8.55
C PHE A 185 1.84 -11.77 -9.82
N GLY A 186 2.74 -11.83 -10.80
CA GLY A 186 2.53 -12.55 -12.04
C GLY A 186 1.57 -11.85 -13.02
N LYS A 187 1.36 -12.48 -14.17
CA LYS A 187 0.60 -11.89 -15.28
C LYS A 187 -0.91 -11.81 -15.02
N ASN A 188 -1.42 -12.69 -14.17
CA ASN A 188 -2.84 -12.78 -13.85
C ASN A 188 -3.23 -11.99 -12.60
N ALA A 189 -2.28 -11.26 -11.99
CA ALA A 189 -2.44 -10.63 -10.69
C ALA A 189 -2.91 -11.64 -9.62
N ASP A 190 -2.27 -12.81 -9.63
CA ASP A 190 -2.39 -13.77 -8.55
C ASP A 190 -1.95 -13.13 -7.24
N PHE A 191 -2.53 -13.56 -6.13
CA PHE A 191 -2.19 -13.00 -4.83
C PHE A 191 -2.01 -14.07 -3.77
N ALA A 192 -1.25 -13.70 -2.74
CA ALA A 192 -1.19 -14.46 -1.49
C ALA A 192 -1.21 -13.54 -0.28
N LEU A 193 -2.05 -13.90 0.68
CA LEU A 193 -2.14 -13.32 2.00
C LEU A 193 -1.41 -14.22 2.99
N LEU A 194 -0.46 -13.65 3.73
CA LEU A 194 0.28 -14.33 4.77
C LEU A 194 -0.04 -13.69 6.13
N THR A 195 -0.27 -14.52 7.13
CA THR A 195 -0.36 -14.11 8.53
C THR A 195 0.44 -15.06 9.39
N LYS A 196 0.85 -14.63 10.58
CA LYS A 196 1.51 -15.54 11.52
C LYS A 196 0.53 -16.60 12.00
N LYS A 197 1.04 -17.82 12.11
CA LYS A 197 0.27 -18.98 12.55
C LYS A 197 -0.14 -18.84 14.02
N ASP A 198 -1.42 -18.59 14.25
CA ASP A 198 -2.06 -18.77 15.54
C ASP A 198 -3.08 -19.93 15.42
N ASN A 199 -2.69 -21.14 15.84
CA ASN A 199 -3.56 -22.33 15.95
C ASN A 199 -4.64 -22.49 14.85
N ILE A 200 -4.25 -22.37 13.57
CA ILE A 200 -5.18 -22.54 12.44
C ILE A 200 -5.58 -24.00 12.25
N ASN A 201 -6.87 -24.25 12.02
CA ASN A 201 -7.38 -25.55 11.61
C ASN A 201 -7.72 -25.56 10.11
N LEU A 202 -6.75 -25.96 9.28
CA LEU A 202 -6.94 -26.10 7.83
C LEU A 202 -7.86 -27.26 7.46
N TYR A 203 -7.99 -28.30 8.30
CA TYR A 203 -8.90 -29.42 8.04
C TYR A 203 -10.37 -29.02 8.09
N ALA A 204 -10.72 -27.96 8.84
CA ALA A 204 -12.08 -27.43 8.83
C ALA A 204 -12.53 -26.88 7.45
N LEU A 205 -11.61 -26.75 6.49
CA LEU A 205 -11.95 -26.42 5.10
C LEU A 205 -12.75 -27.55 4.41
N GLU A 206 -12.58 -28.81 4.83
CA GLU A 206 -13.32 -29.96 4.28
C GLU A 206 -14.84 -29.81 4.51
N ASP A 207 -15.23 -29.19 5.63
CA ASP A 207 -16.62 -28.97 6.01
C ASP A 207 -17.27 -27.75 5.32
N ILE A 208 -16.50 -26.95 4.59
CA ILE A 208 -17.01 -25.75 3.91
C ILE A 208 -17.76 -26.16 2.65
N LYS A 209 -19.09 -26.11 2.74
CA LYS A 209 -19.98 -26.28 1.59
C LYS A 209 -20.04 -24.99 0.76
N VAL A 210 -19.66 -25.10 -0.51
CA VAL A 210 -19.70 -23.98 -1.46
C VAL A 210 -21.11 -23.79 -2.04
N ASN A 211 -21.85 -24.88 -2.25
CA ASN A 211 -23.28 -24.90 -2.58
C ASN A 211 -23.97 -25.97 -1.75
N GLU A 212 -25.23 -25.76 -1.36
CA GLU A 212 -26.00 -26.72 -0.53
C GLU A 212 -26.18 -28.10 -1.18
N GLN A 213 -26.01 -28.18 -2.51
CA GLN A 213 -26.28 -29.36 -3.33
C GLN A 213 -25.02 -30.09 -3.85
N ASP A 214 -23.83 -29.54 -3.63
CA ASP A 214 -22.59 -30.09 -4.20
C ASP A 214 -21.70 -30.65 -3.06
N PRO A 215 -21.06 -31.83 -3.22
CA PRO A 215 -20.08 -32.31 -2.25
C PRO A 215 -18.94 -31.31 -2.09
N SER A 216 -18.28 -31.36 -0.93
CA SER A 216 -17.10 -30.53 -0.65
C SER A 216 -16.10 -30.67 -1.81
N GLN A 217 -15.80 -29.55 -2.49
CA GLN A 217 -14.82 -29.53 -3.58
C GLN A 217 -13.38 -29.34 -3.03
N TYR A 218 -13.15 -29.92 -1.85
CA TYR A 218 -11.89 -29.89 -1.12
C TYR A 218 -10.96 -31.00 -1.58
N LYS A 219 -9.66 -30.70 -1.68
CA LYS A 219 -8.61 -31.66 -2.01
C LYS A 219 -7.32 -31.31 -1.27
N GLU A 220 -6.59 -32.33 -0.85
CA GLU A 220 -5.21 -32.17 -0.39
C GLU A 220 -4.20 -32.54 -1.47
N GLU A 221 -3.12 -31.79 -1.55
CA GLU A 221 -1.97 -32.10 -2.37
C GLU A 221 -0.69 -31.85 -1.57
N THR A 222 0.31 -32.71 -1.73
CA THR A 222 1.63 -32.51 -1.10
C THR A 222 2.67 -32.22 -2.17
N ARG A 223 3.42 -31.14 -2.00
CA ARG A 223 4.59 -30.79 -2.82
C ARG A 223 5.69 -30.26 -1.91
N SER A 224 6.93 -30.71 -2.12
CA SER A 224 8.11 -30.23 -1.36
C SER A 224 7.93 -30.28 0.16
N ASN A 225 7.29 -31.34 0.69
CA ASN A 225 6.94 -31.52 2.11
C ASN A 225 5.98 -30.47 2.70
N ILE A 226 5.27 -29.72 1.85
CA ILE A 226 4.19 -28.82 2.24
C ILE A 226 2.86 -29.48 1.83
N ASN A 227 1.92 -29.52 2.77
CA ASN A 227 0.55 -29.95 2.50
C ASN A 227 -0.29 -28.72 2.12
N TYR A 228 -0.83 -28.76 0.91
CA TYR A 228 -1.71 -27.76 0.33
C TYR A 228 -3.14 -28.24 0.43
N HIS A 229 -3.99 -27.36 0.93
CA HIS A 229 -5.43 -27.55 1.09
C HIS A 229 -6.13 -26.73 0.01
N LEU A 230 -6.68 -27.39 -1.00
CA LEU A 230 -7.30 -26.78 -2.17
C LEU A 230 -8.81 -26.80 -1.97
N LEU A 231 -9.45 -25.65 -2.16
CA LEU A 231 -10.90 -25.48 -2.12
C LEU A 231 -11.38 -24.88 -3.43
N ASN A 232 -12.08 -25.67 -4.24
CA ASN A 232 -12.69 -25.13 -5.46
C ASN A 232 -13.97 -24.38 -5.12
N ILE A 233 -14.12 -23.19 -5.70
CA ILE A 233 -15.27 -22.32 -5.55
C ILE A 233 -15.86 -22.12 -6.93
N ALA A 234 -17.09 -22.58 -7.13
CA ALA A 234 -17.86 -22.25 -8.31
C ALA A 234 -18.16 -20.74 -8.29
N GLN A 235 -17.62 -20.01 -9.27
CA GLN A 235 -18.17 -18.70 -9.62
C GLN A 235 -19.52 -18.94 -10.33
N SER A 236 -20.36 -17.91 -10.47
CA SER A 236 -21.77 -18.05 -10.89
C SER A 236 -21.98 -18.89 -12.16
N GLN A 237 -23.22 -19.28 -12.49
CA GLN A 237 -23.63 -20.33 -13.45
C GLN A 237 -22.95 -20.38 -14.85
N ASN A 238 -22.11 -19.40 -15.24
CA ASN A 238 -21.35 -19.37 -16.50
C ASN A 238 -19.84 -19.02 -16.33
N GLU A 239 -19.29 -18.98 -15.12
CA GLU A 239 -17.88 -18.63 -14.87
C GLU A 239 -17.05 -19.85 -14.44
N SER A 240 -15.78 -19.87 -14.84
CA SER A 240 -14.83 -20.93 -14.49
C SER A 240 -14.64 -21.02 -12.97
N SER A 241 -14.65 -22.23 -12.42
CA SER A 241 -14.35 -22.50 -11.01
C SER A 241 -12.97 -21.94 -10.63
N GLN A 242 -12.87 -21.29 -9.48
CA GLN A 242 -11.61 -20.81 -8.93
C GLN A 242 -11.15 -21.75 -7.80
N THR A 243 -9.89 -22.18 -7.81
CA THR A 243 -9.33 -23.01 -6.74
C THR A 243 -8.54 -22.16 -5.75
N LEU A 244 -9.09 -21.89 -4.58
CA LEU A 244 -8.32 -21.26 -3.50
C LEU A 244 -7.39 -22.29 -2.87
N THR A 245 -6.19 -21.87 -2.47
CA THR A 245 -5.21 -22.77 -1.85
C THR A 245 -4.70 -22.22 -0.53
N PHE A 246 -4.63 -23.09 0.48
CA PHE A 246 -4.18 -22.77 1.82
C PHE A 246 -3.07 -23.71 2.25
N PHE A 247 -2.05 -23.21 2.95
CA PHE A 247 -0.98 -24.06 3.47
C PHE A 247 -0.25 -23.39 4.63
N LEU A 248 0.55 -24.20 5.33
CA LEU A 248 1.48 -23.75 6.35
C LEU A 248 2.91 -23.83 5.80
N ASN A 249 3.70 -22.78 6.00
CA ASN A 249 5.15 -22.83 5.76
C ASN A 249 5.90 -22.12 6.89
N GLY A 250 6.60 -22.91 7.72
CA GLY A 250 7.26 -22.42 8.92
C GLY A 250 6.26 -21.76 9.90
N LYS A 251 6.47 -20.47 10.17
CA LYS A 251 5.61 -19.65 11.03
C LYS A 251 4.40 -19.04 10.30
N TRP A 252 4.32 -19.18 8.99
CA TRP A 252 3.31 -18.52 8.17
C TRP A 252 2.13 -19.45 7.89
N THR A 253 0.95 -18.87 8.01
CA THR A 253 -0.28 -19.35 7.39
C THR A 253 -0.50 -18.58 6.10
N ILE A 254 -0.74 -19.29 5.00
CA ILE A 254 -0.85 -18.69 3.67
C ILE A 254 -2.21 -19.01 3.07
N PHE A 255 -2.85 -17.99 2.50
CA PHE A 255 -4.01 -18.08 1.62
C PHE A 255 -3.62 -17.53 0.25
N ALA A 256 -3.74 -18.32 -0.81
CA ALA A 256 -3.41 -17.93 -2.18
C ALA A 256 -4.63 -18.03 -3.11
N SER A 257 -4.65 -17.17 -4.13
CA SER A 257 -5.73 -17.05 -5.13
C SER A 257 -5.91 -18.29 -6.01
N SER A 258 -4.85 -19.06 -6.19
CA SER A 258 -4.77 -20.25 -7.05
C SER A 258 -3.74 -21.26 -6.51
N ARG A 259 -3.76 -22.48 -7.07
CA ARG A 259 -2.75 -23.50 -6.79
C ARG A 259 -1.36 -23.07 -7.25
N GLU A 260 -1.28 -22.49 -8.44
CA GLU A 260 -0.07 -21.95 -9.03
C GLU A 260 0.49 -20.80 -8.18
N ALA A 261 -0.37 -19.91 -7.68
CA ALA A 261 0.03 -18.85 -6.76
C ALA A 261 0.60 -19.39 -5.44
N ALA A 262 0.00 -20.43 -4.87
CA ALA A 262 0.51 -21.07 -3.66
C ALA A 262 1.90 -21.68 -3.89
N PHE A 263 2.12 -22.27 -5.06
CA PHE A 263 3.40 -22.82 -5.46
C PHE A 263 4.47 -21.75 -5.59
N ASP A 264 4.22 -20.68 -6.35
CA ASP A 264 5.18 -19.58 -6.52
C ASP A 264 5.59 -18.94 -5.18
N VAL A 265 4.63 -18.76 -4.27
CA VAL A 265 4.90 -18.21 -2.94
C VAL A 265 5.69 -19.19 -2.08
N SER A 266 5.33 -20.47 -2.10
CA SER A 266 6.08 -21.49 -1.36
C SER A 266 7.52 -21.64 -1.86
N ASP A 267 7.73 -21.60 -3.17
CA ASP A 267 9.06 -21.64 -3.80
C ASP A 267 9.86 -20.40 -3.40
N SER A 268 9.24 -19.21 -3.38
CA SER A 268 9.89 -17.96 -2.97
C SER A 268 10.28 -17.94 -1.48
N LEU A 269 9.40 -18.42 -0.60
CA LEU A 269 9.66 -18.54 0.84
C LEU A 269 10.85 -19.46 1.14
N ASN A 270 11.03 -20.51 0.33
CA ASN A 270 12.09 -21.50 0.50
C ASN A 270 13.36 -21.21 -0.32
N SER A 271 13.30 -20.27 -1.27
CA SER A 271 14.42 -19.95 -2.16
C SER A 271 15.55 -19.19 -1.46
N GLU A 272 16.80 -19.42 -1.88
CA GLU A 272 17.98 -18.70 -1.40
C GLU A 272 18.31 -17.44 -2.19
N SER A 273 17.83 -17.31 -3.43
CA SER A 273 18.18 -16.18 -4.31
C SER A 273 17.05 -15.69 -5.23
N ASP A 274 15.91 -16.39 -5.25
CA ASP A 274 14.79 -16.10 -6.14
C ASP A 274 13.58 -15.55 -5.37
N PHE A 275 13.76 -14.37 -4.78
CA PHE A 275 12.71 -13.63 -4.09
C PHE A 275 12.99 -12.12 -4.07
N ILE A 276 11.98 -11.35 -3.67
CA ILE A 276 12.11 -9.96 -3.21
C ILE A 276 12.14 -9.96 -1.69
N GLU A 277 13.11 -9.26 -1.12
CA GLU A 277 13.21 -9.02 0.32
C GLU A 277 12.16 -8.02 0.77
N PHE A 278 11.36 -8.38 1.77
CA PHE A 278 10.39 -7.48 2.36
C PHE A 278 10.32 -7.62 3.89
N PRO A 279 10.31 -6.51 4.64
CA PRO A 279 10.70 -5.19 4.18
C PRO A 279 12.18 -5.16 3.75
N ASN A 280 12.51 -4.31 2.78
CA ASN A 280 13.90 -4.04 2.38
C ASN A 280 14.50 -2.79 3.05
N HIS A 281 13.93 -2.41 4.19
CA HIS A 281 14.38 -1.30 5.00
C HIS A 281 14.63 -1.77 6.44
N ASN A 282 15.16 -0.89 7.29
CA ASN A 282 15.45 -1.27 8.66
C ASN A 282 14.13 -1.64 9.37
N ILE A 283 14.01 -2.93 9.72
CA ILE A 283 12.86 -3.49 10.42
C ILE A 283 12.78 -2.78 11.76
N ASP A 284 11.75 -1.96 11.92
CA ASP A 284 11.46 -1.23 13.15
C ASP A 284 10.20 -1.82 13.79
N THR A 285 10.07 -1.72 15.10
CA THR A 285 9.01 -2.42 15.84
C THR A 285 7.62 -1.82 15.64
N ASP A 286 7.50 -0.68 14.94
CA ASP A 286 6.31 0.17 14.95
C ASP A 286 5.72 0.43 13.55
N THR A 287 6.05 -0.38 12.54
CA THR A 287 5.47 -0.25 11.19
C THR A 287 4.00 -0.69 11.21
N GLN A 288 3.08 0.22 10.90
CA GLN A 288 1.65 -0.08 10.89
C GLN A 288 1.10 -0.34 9.47
N LEU A 289 1.71 0.30 8.48
CA LEU A 289 1.40 0.11 7.07
C LEU A 289 2.67 0.25 6.24
N ALA A 290 2.90 -0.68 5.35
CA ALA A 290 3.89 -0.58 4.29
C ALA A 290 3.24 -1.00 2.97
N VAL A 291 3.41 -0.19 1.92
CA VAL A 291 2.86 -0.44 0.58
C VAL A 291 3.95 -0.18 -0.45
N PHE A 292 4.24 -1.19 -1.26
CA PHE A 292 5.30 -1.19 -2.26
C PHE A 292 4.67 -1.58 -3.59
N VAL A 293 4.71 -0.66 -4.56
CA VAL A 293 4.32 -0.93 -5.94
C VAL A 293 5.60 -1.01 -6.77
N LEU A 294 5.79 -2.10 -7.48
CA LEU A 294 7.01 -2.41 -8.24
C LEU A 294 6.67 -2.62 -9.71
N ASN A 295 7.31 -1.86 -10.58
CA ASN A 295 7.13 -1.92 -12.03
C ASN A 295 8.48 -2.13 -12.73
N GLU A 296 9.12 -3.26 -12.42
CA GLU A 296 10.39 -3.64 -13.03
C GLU A 296 10.20 -4.05 -14.50
N ASP A 297 11.14 -3.72 -15.38
CA ASP A 297 11.05 -4.04 -16.82
C ASP A 297 10.83 -5.54 -17.10
N LYS A 298 11.37 -6.41 -16.22
CA LYS A 298 11.20 -7.87 -16.32
C LYS A 298 9.81 -8.33 -15.91
N TYR A 299 9.17 -7.61 -14.99
CA TYR A 299 7.86 -7.94 -14.42
C TYR A 299 6.98 -6.67 -14.39
N PRO A 300 6.59 -6.14 -15.57
CA PRO A 300 5.86 -4.89 -15.64
C PRO A 300 4.45 -5.05 -15.06
N ILE A 301 3.92 -3.97 -14.47
CA ILE A 301 2.55 -3.93 -13.98
C ILE A 301 1.61 -4.06 -15.18
N ASN A 302 0.78 -5.09 -15.16
CA ASN A 302 -0.22 -5.35 -16.20
C ASN A 302 -1.62 -4.87 -15.79
N GLN A 303 -2.56 -4.92 -16.74
CA GLN A 303 -3.94 -4.49 -16.50
C GLN A 303 -4.61 -5.24 -15.34
N ASN A 304 -4.37 -6.54 -15.20
CA ASN A 304 -4.95 -7.31 -14.10
C ASN A 304 -4.47 -6.80 -12.74
N SER A 305 -3.20 -6.42 -12.64
CA SER A 305 -2.61 -5.86 -11.42
C SER A 305 -3.18 -4.48 -11.11
N ILE A 306 -3.39 -3.65 -12.14
CA ILE A 306 -4.07 -2.35 -12.01
C ILE A 306 -5.51 -2.55 -11.55
N ASN A 307 -6.25 -3.51 -12.13
CA ASN A 307 -7.62 -3.84 -11.74
C ASN A 307 -7.71 -4.36 -10.31
N PHE A 308 -6.70 -5.10 -9.87
CA PHE A 308 -6.58 -5.53 -8.49
C PHE A 308 -6.44 -4.32 -7.55
N MET A 309 -5.48 -3.43 -7.84
CA MET A 309 -5.16 -2.26 -7.02
C MET A 309 -6.26 -1.18 -7.00
N LEU A 310 -6.84 -0.86 -8.16
CA LEU A 310 -7.74 0.29 -8.34
C LEU A 310 -9.21 -0.11 -8.48
N GLY A 311 -9.51 -1.34 -8.93
CA GLY A 311 -10.87 -1.82 -9.20
C GLY A 311 -11.23 -1.84 -10.68
N GLU A 312 -12.22 -2.66 -11.05
CA GLU A 312 -12.61 -2.89 -12.46
C GLU A 312 -13.37 -1.72 -13.08
N GLU A 313 -13.98 -0.85 -12.28
CA GLU A 313 -14.63 0.38 -12.77
C GLU A 313 -13.66 1.31 -13.52
N PHE A 314 -12.36 1.19 -13.20
CA PHE A 314 -11.27 1.80 -13.93
C PHE A 314 -10.95 1.11 -15.27
N ASN A 315 -11.83 0.26 -15.82
CA ASN A 315 -11.75 -0.22 -17.21
C ASN A 315 -12.79 0.44 -18.15
N ALA A 316 -13.88 1.01 -17.64
CA ALA A 316 -15.02 1.40 -18.47
C ALA A 316 -14.94 2.79 -19.16
N GLN A 317 -13.89 3.60 -18.97
CA GLN A 317 -13.84 5.01 -19.43
C GLN A 317 -12.49 5.40 -20.09
N LYS A 318 -12.53 6.34 -21.06
CA LYS A 318 -11.33 6.90 -21.73
C LYS A 318 -10.26 7.50 -20.80
N ASN A 319 -10.60 7.82 -19.54
CA ASN A 319 -9.64 8.29 -18.53
C ASN A 319 -8.65 7.20 -18.07
N ASN A 320 -8.91 5.93 -18.39
CA ASN A 320 -8.16 4.79 -17.89
C ASN A 320 -6.82 4.60 -18.61
N GLN A 321 -6.71 4.96 -19.89
CA GLN A 321 -5.43 4.95 -20.61
C GLN A 321 -4.42 5.92 -19.97
N LYS A 322 -4.89 7.05 -19.44
CA LYS A 322 -4.00 7.99 -18.74
C LYS A 322 -3.43 7.36 -17.47
N ILE A 323 -4.26 6.68 -16.68
CA ILE A 323 -3.81 5.99 -15.46
C ILE A 323 -2.82 4.89 -15.80
N ILE A 324 -3.11 4.08 -16.82
CA ILE A 324 -2.19 3.03 -17.30
C ILE A 324 -0.86 3.65 -17.73
N ASN A 325 -0.88 4.71 -18.53
CA ASN A 325 0.34 5.41 -18.98
C ASN A 325 1.11 6.01 -17.78
N THR A 326 0.41 6.59 -16.80
CA THR A 326 1.02 7.11 -15.58
C THR A 326 1.70 5.99 -14.78
N ILE A 327 1.02 4.84 -14.60
CA ILE A 327 1.59 3.69 -13.88
C ILE A 327 2.77 3.10 -14.63
N ASP A 328 2.70 3.03 -15.96
CA ASP A 328 3.79 2.49 -16.79
C ASP A 328 5.06 3.36 -16.71
N ALA A 329 4.90 4.68 -16.56
CA ALA A 329 6.02 5.61 -16.36
C ALA A 329 6.59 5.62 -14.93
N ILE A 330 5.93 4.95 -13.97
CA ILE A 330 6.40 4.80 -12.60
C ILE A 330 7.21 3.52 -12.49
N GLU A 331 8.44 3.60 -11.98
CA GLU A 331 9.29 2.44 -11.69
C GLU A 331 8.90 1.82 -10.34
N ARG A 332 8.67 2.67 -9.33
CA ARG A 332 8.43 2.22 -7.96
C ARG A 332 7.66 3.25 -7.13
N ILE A 333 6.72 2.77 -6.32
CA ILE A 333 6.11 3.53 -5.22
C ILE A 333 6.39 2.82 -3.92
N GLN A 334 6.75 3.57 -2.88
CA GLN A 334 6.85 3.09 -1.51
C GLN A 334 6.10 4.06 -0.61
N LEU A 335 5.31 3.52 0.30
CA LEU A 335 4.66 4.25 1.38
C LEU A 335 4.85 3.43 2.65
N ILE A 336 5.35 4.06 3.70
CA ILE A 336 5.55 3.45 5.01
C ILE A 336 4.97 4.39 6.06
N LEU A 337 4.19 3.82 6.97
CA LEU A 337 3.59 4.47 8.12
C LEU A 337 4.09 3.80 9.40
N LYS A 338 4.59 4.62 10.33
CA LYS A 338 5.11 4.24 11.65
C LYS A 338 4.48 5.14 12.70
N GLY A 339 3.37 4.72 13.28
CA GLY A 339 2.57 5.55 14.21
C GLY A 339 2.04 6.80 13.53
N ASP A 340 2.41 7.97 14.04
CA ASP A 340 2.07 9.28 13.47
C ASP A 340 3.02 9.73 12.35
N LYS A 341 4.10 8.99 12.08
CA LYS A 341 5.10 9.33 11.05
C LYS A 341 4.85 8.55 9.79
N PHE A 342 4.98 9.20 8.65
CA PHE A 342 4.99 8.52 7.36
C PHE A 342 6.16 8.95 6.50
N SER A 343 6.52 8.07 5.57
CA SER A 343 7.47 8.37 4.52
C SER A 343 7.03 7.70 3.23
N GLY A 344 7.46 8.23 2.11
CA GLY A 344 7.26 7.59 0.84
C GLY A 344 8.19 8.08 -0.24
N LEU A 345 8.21 7.29 -1.31
CA LEU A 345 9.01 7.50 -2.49
C LEU A 345 8.13 7.19 -3.70
N ILE A 346 8.14 8.09 -4.67
CA ILE A 346 7.69 7.81 -6.03
C ILE A 346 8.94 7.93 -6.90
N LYS A 347 9.30 6.88 -7.62
CA LYS A 347 10.40 6.86 -8.58
C LYS A 347 9.82 6.65 -9.97
N VAL A 348 10.19 7.52 -10.91
CA VAL A 348 9.79 7.44 -12.32
C VAL A 348 10.94 6.87 -13.14
N LYS A 349 10.59 6.23 -14.27
CA LYS A 349 11.53 5.56 -15.18
C LYS A 349 12.47 6.53 -15.90
#